data_AF-J9AS52-F1
#
_entry.id   AF-J9AS52-F1
#
_cell.length_a   1.000
_cell.length_b   1.000
_cell.length_c   1.000
_cell.angle_alpha   90.00
_cell.angle_beta   90.00
_cell.angle_gamma   90.00
#
_symmetry.space_group_name_H-M   'P 1'
#
loop_
_entity.id
_entity.type
_entity.pdbx_description
1 polymer ?
#
loop_
_entity_poly.entity_id
_entity_poly.type
_entity_poly.pdbx_seq_one_letter_code
_entity_poly.pdbx_strand_id
1 'polypeptide(L)'
;MDECLDRQSCSPTQEEMCLVVDAVERTVKLVHSDCNNSKYCLLQKLSEKQLKTFGIVLAESELEDDDYIHCDLCGVYYRASCRLHPLFIVSDREVREDNKPRAEQTLPAFFEIKTSKIPKAGLGVFAKMDIPIGLVFGPYQGRILLSDPKKADQNGYSWEIRISGKPSQYIDGSDPRYSNWMRYINSSR
;
A
#
# COMPACT_ATOMS: atom_id res chain seq x y z
N MET A 1 12.04 56.82 27.33
CA MET A 1 12.49 55.45 27.63
C MET A 1 11.33 54.77 28.32
N ASP A 2 10.51 54.06 27.56
CA ASP A 2 9.84 52.86 28.05
C ASP A 2 9.48 52.03 26.81
N GLU A 3 10.01 50.81 26.80
CA GLU A 3 10.16 49.95 25.65
C GLU A 3 8.85 49.23 25.28
N CYS A 4 8.72 48.97 23.98
CA CYS A 4 7.66 48.21 23.34
C CYS A 4 7.44 46.84 24.00
N LEU A 5 6.21 46.59 24.46
CA LEU A 5 5.70 45.25 24.70
C LEU A 5 5.10 44.69 23.38
N ASP A 6 5.97 44.26 22.47
CA ASP A 6 5.58 43.33 21.41
C ASP A 6 5.90 41.90 21.86
N ARG A 7 4.92 41.27 22.51
CA ARG A 7 4.89 39.80 22.62
C ARG A 7 4.52 39.25 21.25
N GLN A 8 5.52 38.94 20.44
CA GLN A 8 5.36 37.99 19.35
C GLN A 8 4.94 36.64 19.95
N SER A 9 3.64 36.35 19.86
CA SER A 9 3.13 35.00 20.04
C SER A 9 3.66 34.16 18.89
N CYS A 10 4.78 33.47 19.11
CA CYS A 10 5.19 32.37 18.25
C CYS A 10 4.10 31.30 18.39
N SER A 11 3.30 31.12 17.34
CA SER A 11 2.40 29.98 17.23
C SER A 11 3.22 28.70 17.41
N PRO A 12 2.70 27.67 18.12
CA PRO A 12 3.37 26.38 18.11
C PRO A 12 3.40 25.92 16.67
N THR A 13 4.60 25.75 16.12
CA THR A 13 4.79 25.11 14.81
C THR A 13 4.10 23.76 14.89
N GLN A 14 2.99 23.63 14.18
CA GLN A 14 2.25 22.38 14.04
C GLN A 14 3.27 21.33 13.57
N GLU A 15 3.62 20.39 14.45
CA GLU A 15 4.64 19.38 14.18
C GLU A 15 4.17 18.50 13.02
N GLU A 16 4.54 18.87 11.79
CA GLU A 16 4.13 18.18 10.58
C GLU A 16 4.87 16.83 10.53
N MET A 17 4.13 15.72 10.51
CA MET A 17 4.68 14.37 10.46
C MET A 17 4.70 13.86 9.01
N CYS A 18 5.69 13.03 8.69
CA CYS A 18 5.79 12.39 7.38
C CYS A 18 6.11 10.90 7.48
N LEU A 19 5.66 10.16 6.48
CA LEU A 19 6.13 8.82 6.19
C LEU A 19 7.42 8.92 5.37
N VAL A 20 8.42 8.15 5.77
CA VAL A 20 9.72 8.04 5.11
C VAL A 20 10.09 6.58 4.97
N VAL A 21 10.98 6.26 4.04
CA VAL A 21 11.78 5.04 4.09
C VAL A 21 13.08 5.35 4.83
N ASP A 22 13.39 4.59 5.88
CA ASP A 22 14.74 4.51 6.44
C ASP A 22 15.61 3.62 5.56
N ALA A 23 16.55 4.21 4.83
CA ALA A 23 17.42 3.49 3.90
C ALA A 23 18.38 2.50 4.60
N VAL A 24 18.65 2.68 5.90
CA VAL A 24 19.53 1.79 6.68
C VAL A 24 18.74 0.61 7.21
N GLU A 25 17.63 0.88 7.88
CA GLU A 25 16.78 -0.17 8.45
C GLU A 25 15.89 -0.85 7.42
N ARG A 26 15.72 -0.24 6.25
CA ARG A 26 14.87 -0.70 5.15
C ARG A 26 13.42 -0.88 5.59
N THR A 27 12.90 0.11 6.32
CA THR A 27 11.54 0.13 6.85
C THR A 27 10.86 1.46 6.58
N VAL A 28 9.54 1.45 6.47
CA VAL A 28 8.74 2.68 6.50
C VAL A 28 8.65 3.17 7.94
N LYS A 29 8.88 4.47 8.15
CA LYS A 29 8.81 5.13 9.45
C LYS A 29 7.95 6.37 9.41
N LEU A 30 7.36 6.68 10.56
CA LEU A 30 6.68 7.93 10.84
C LEU A 30 7.63 8.83 11.62
N VAL A 31 7.98 9.98 11.05
CA VAL A 31 8.98 10.91 11.62
C VAL A 31 8.48 12.35 11.53
N HIS A 32 9.09 13.25 12.30
CA HIS A 32 8.82 14.69 12.19
C HIS A 32 9.48 15.27 10.93
N SER A 33 8.81 16.20 10.25
CA SER A 33 9.25 16.76 8.96
C SER A 33 10.53 17.60 9.04
N ASP A 34 10.88 18.11 10.21
CA ASP A 34 12.11 18.83 10.50
C ASP A 34 13.32 17.91 10.72
N CYS A 35 13.11 16.58 10.74
CA CYS A 35 14.21 15.63 10.84
C CYS A 35 15.04 15.61 9.55
N ASN A 36 16.06 16.49 9.48
CA ASN A 36 17.02 16.48 8.39
C ASN A 36 18.02 15.32 8.61
N ASN A 37 17.63 14.12 8.18
CA ASN A 37 18.48 12.94 8.24
C ASN A 37 18.65 12.36 6.83
N SER A 38 19.88 12.32 6.34
CA SER A 38 20.21 11.83 4.99
C SER A 38 19.85 10.36 4.75
N LYS A 39 19.55 9.59 5.80
CA LYS A 39 19.09 8.21 5.66
C LYS A 39 17.61 8.08 5.31
N TYR A 40 16.83 9.16 5.47
CA TYR A 40 15.39 9.14 5.23
C TYR A 40 15.05 9.61 3.82
N CYS A 41 14.30 8.79 3.10
CA CYS A 41 13.69 9.15 1.83
C CYS A 41 12.22 9.47 2.06
N LEU A 42 11.80 10.71 1.79
CA LEU A 42 10.41 11.13 1.96
C LEU A 42 9.47 10.34 1.05
N LEU A 43 8.41 9.76 1.63
CA LEU A 43 7.31 9.14 0.89
C LEU A 43 6.12 10.08 0.81
N GLN A 44 5.65 10.57 1.96
CA GLN A 44 4.42 11.36 2.04
C GLN A 44 4.41 12.22 3.30
N LYS A 45 4.02 13.50 3.14
CA LYS A 45 3.62 14.35 4.26
C LYS A 45 2.18 14.02 4.68
N LEU A 46 1.93 13.89 5.98
CA LEU A 46 0.63 13.54 6.51
C LEU A 46 -0.12 14.77 7.00
N SER A 47 -1.39 14.89 6.63
CA SER A 47 -2.31 15.83 7.27
C SER A 47 -2.65 15.37 8.69
N GLU A 48 -3.07 16.30 9.56
CA GLU A 48 -3.55 15.95 10.89
C GLU A 48 -4.71 14.94 10.87
N LYS A 49 -5.59 15.05 9.86
CA LYS A 49 -6.72 14.13 9.69
C LYS A 49 -6.25 12.70 9.46
N GLN A 50 -5.20 12.52 8.64
CA GLN A 50 -4.59 11.21 8.42
C GLN A 50 -3.87 10.73 9.68
N LEU A 51 -3.09 11.58 10.32
CA LEU A 51 -2.33 11.21 11.52
C LEU A 51 -3.23 10.79 12.69
N LYS A 52 -4.42 11.39 12.81
CA LYS A 52 -5.42 11.04 13.83
C LYS A 52 -5.94 9.61 13.71
N THR A 53 -5.85 8.96 12.54
CA THR A 53 -6.29 7.57 12.39
C THR A 53 -5.20 6.56 12.75
N PHE A 54 -3.94 6.98 12.83
CA PHE A 54 -2.81 6.10 13.14
C PHE A 54 -2.73 5.78 14.63
N GLY A 55 -2.48 4.51 14.95
CA GLY A 55 -2.30 4.02 16.32
C GLY A 55 -3.60 3.76 17.09
N ILE A 56 -4.77 3.92 16.44
CA ILE A 56 -6.05 3.52 17.03
C ILE A 56 -6.11 1.98 17.03
N VAL A 57 -5.89 1.39 18.19
CA VAL A 57 -6.01 -0.06 18.42
C VAL A 57 -7.48 -0.47 18.43
N LEU A 58 -7.79 -1.61 17.83
CA LEU A 58 -9.12 -2.21 17.83
C LEU A 58 -9.13 -3.47 18.72
N ALA A 59 -10.19 -3.63 19.51
CA ALA A 59 -10.46 -4.89 20.20
C ALA A 59 -11.04 -5.93 19.23
N GLU A 60 -10.96 -7.22 19.57
CA GLU A 60 -11.51 -8.31 18.74
C GLU A 60 -13.01 -8.13 18.44
N SER A 61 -13.77 -7.56 19.39
CA SER A 61 -15.19 -7.28 19.22
C SER A 61 -15.51 -6.17 18.22
N GLU A 62 -14.51 -5.37 17.85
CA GLU A 62 -14.62 -4.26 16.89
C GLU A 62 -14.11 -4.66 15.49
N LEU A 63 -13.65 -5.89 15.32
CA LEU A 63 -13.20 -6.43 14.03
C LEU A 63 -14.43 -6.84 13.21
N GLU A 64 -15.06 -5.85 12.59
CA GLU A 64 -16.13 -6.04 11.63
C GLU A 64 -15.56 -6.06 10.20
N ASP A 65 -15.96 -7.06 9.42
CA ASP A 65 -15.49 -7.30 8.05
C ASP A 65 -13.95 -7.37 7.95
N ASP A 66 -13.33 -6.54 7.10
CA ASP A 66 -11.88 -6.47 6.84
C ASP A 66 -11.36 -5.00 6.88
N ASP A 67 -12.04 -4.13 7.64
CA ASP A 67 -11.74 -2.68 7.72
C ASP A 67 -10.61 -2.35 8.73
N TYR A 68 -9.73 -3.32 9.00
CA TYR A 68 -8.64 -3.22 9.97
C TYR A 68 -7.31 -3.64 9.37
N ILE A 69 -6.22 -3.23 10.02
CA ILE A 69 -4.85 -3.58 9.66
C ILE A 69 -4.18 -4.28 10.83
N HIS A 70 -3.72 -5.50 10.61
CA HIS A 70 -2.87 -6.21 11.56
C HIS A 70 -1.41 -5.74 11.43
N CYS A 71 -0.75 -5.51 12.56
CA CYS A 71 0.68 -5.27 12.60
C CYS A 71 1.40 -6.52 13.11
N ASP A 72 2.09 -7.24 12.23
CA ASP A 72 2.76 -8.51 12.56
C ASP A 72 3.86 -8.35 13.63
N LEU A 73 4.48 -7.17 13.73
CA LEU A 73 5.52 -6.88 14.71
C LEU A 73 4.97 -6.60 16.11
N CYS A 74 3.75 -6.05 16.20
CA CYS A 74 3.09 -5.75 17.47
C CYS A 74 2.12 -6.87 17.91
N GLY A 75 1.60 -7.66 16.96
CA GLY A 75 0.53 -8.63 17.21
C GLY A 75 -0.81 -7.97 17.54
N VAL A 76 -1.08 -6.78 16.98
CA VAL A 76 -2.25 -5.94 17.33
C VAL A 76 -2.94 -5.42 16.07
N TYR A 77 -4.27 -5.31 16.13
CA TYR A 77 -5.10 -4.74 15.07
C TYR A 77 -5.28 -3.22 15.25
N TYR A 78 -5.18 -2.49 14.15
CA TYR A 78 -5.34 -1.04 14.09
C TYR A 78 -6.40 -0.64 13.07
N ARG A 79 -7.09 0.48 13.31
CA ARG A 79 -8.08 1.02 12.36
C ARG A 79 -7.48 1.43 11.01
N ALA A 80 -6.25 1.94 11.00
CA ALA A 80 -5.62 2.42 9.77
C ALA A 80 -4.15 2.01 9.66
N SER A 81 -3.35 2.26 10.70
CA SER A 81 -1.95 1.85 10.70
C SER A 81 -1.34 1.91 12.09
N CYS A 82 -0.32 1.09 12.33
CA CYS A 82 0.52 1.20 13.53
C CYS A 82 1.38 2.47 13.43
N ARG A 83 1.61 3.18 14.55
CA ARG A 83 2.53 4.33 14.58
C ARG A 83 4.01 3.93 14.60
N LEU A 84 4.33 2.77 15.17
CA LEU A 84 5.70 2.27 15.28
C LEU A 84 6.14 1.56 13.99
N HIS A 85 5.20 0.88 13.33
CA HIS A 85 5.42 0.12 12.09
C HIS A 85 4.38 0.54 11.04
N PRO A 86 4.41 1.79 10.58
CA PRO A 86 3.40 2.31 9.65
C PRO A 86 3.50 1.61 8.29
N LEU A 87 2.35 1.56 7.62
CA LEU A 87 2.23 1.07 6.26
C LEU A 87 2.11 2.24 5.29
N PHE A 88 2.72 2.11 4.11
CA PHE A 88 2.59 3.05 3.00
C PHE A 88 2.10 2.34 1.75
N ILE A 89 0.96 2.78 1.22
CA ILE A 89 0.39 2.22 -0.01
C ILE A 89 1.10 2.85 -1.20
N VAL A 90 1.81 2.03 -1.96
CA VAL A 90 2.45 2.43 -3.21
C VAL A 90 1.40 2.46 -4.31
N SER A 91 1.19 3.63 -4.91
CA SER A 91 0.30 3.76 -6.05
C SER A 91 0.86 3.09 -7.30
N ASP A 92 -0.03 2.45 -8.06
CA ASP A 92 0.23 2.01 -9.42
C ASP A 92 0.67 3.20 -10.30
N ARG A 93 1.51 2.93 -11.30
CA ARG A 93 1.89 3.95 -12.28
C ARG A 93 0.72 4.27 -13.20
N GLU A 94 0.66 5.53 -13.62
CA GLU A 94 -0.30 5.97 -14.63
C GLU A 94 -0.07 5.30 -15.98
N VAL A 95 -1.16 4.91 -16.63
CA VAL A 95 -1.19 4.37 -17.99
C VAL A 95 -0.98 5.53 -18.96
N ARG A 96 -0.11 5.35 -19.96
CA ARG A 96 0.25 6.43 -20.89
C ARG A 96 -0.07 6.10 -22.34
N GLU A 97 -0.19 4.82 -22.67
CA GLU A 97 -0.36 4.35 -24.03
C GLU A 97 -1.55 3.39 -24.12
N ASP A 98 -2.63 3.81 -24.78
CA ASP A 98 -3.86 3.01 -24.90
C ASP A 98 -3.67 1.73 -25.73
N ASN A 99 -2.69 1.72 -26.65
CA ASN A 99 -2.41 0.59 -27.53
C ASN A 99 -1.55 -0.51 -26.88
N LYS A 100 -1.02 -0.26 -25.68
CA LYS A 100 -0.25 -1.25 -24.92
C LYS A 100 -1.10 -1.84 -23.81
N PRO A 101 -0.88 -3.11 -23.43
CA PRO A 101 -1.60 -3.68 -22.31
C PRO A 101 -1.39 -2.84 -21.04
N ARG A 102 -2.46 -2.67 -20.29
CA ARG A 102 -2.52 -1.82 -19.10
C ARG A 102 -1.63 -2.37 -17.99
N ALA A 103 -1.68 -3.69 -17.77
CA ALA A 103 -1.06 -4.35 -16.63
C ALA A 103 0.45 -4.06 -16.53
N GLU A 104 1.19 -4.08 -17.63
CA GLU A 104 2.63 -3.81 -17.67
C GLU A 104 2.94 -2.34 -17.41
N GLN A 105 2.05 -1.43 -17.81
CA GLN A 105 2.24 0.00 -17.65
C GLN A 105 2.05 0.46 -16.20
N THR A 106 1.20 -0.23 -15.43
CA THR A 106 0.95 0.13 -14.04
C THR A 106 2.03 -0.33 -13.06
N LEU A 107 3.03 -1.09 -13.52
CA LEU A 107 4.12 -1.64 -12.71
C LEU A 107 4.98 -0.55 -12.05
N PRO A 108 5.08 -0.50 -10.70
CA PRO A 108 5.95 0.44 -10.00
C PRO A 108 7.40 0.42 -10.48
N ALA A 109 8.06 1.58 -10.46
CA ALA A 109 9.36 1.78 -11.12
C ALA A 109 10.49 0.91 -10.57
N PHE A 110 10.35 0.35 -9.37
CA PHE A 110 11.35 -0.52 -8.74
C PHE A 110 11.12 -2.02 -9.00
N PHE A 111 10.13 -2.37 -9.82
CA PHE A 111 9.94 -3.73 -10.31
C PHE A 111 10.23 -3.86 -11.81
N GLU A 112 10.32 -5.10 -12.26
CA GLU A 112 10.35 -5.49 -13.67
C GLU A 112 9.58 -6.79 -13.88
N ILE A 113 9.02 -6.97 -15.08
CA ILE A 113 8.36 -8.22 -15.48
C ILE A 113 9.32 -8.98 -16.41
N LYS A 114 9.62 -10.23 -16.06
CA LYS A 114 10.52 -11.13 -16.80
C LYS A 114 9.99 -12.56 -16.81
N THR A 115 10.57 -13.44 -17.61
CA THR A 115 10.26 -14.89 -17.55
C THR A 115 10.58 -15.44 -16.15
N SER A 116 9.60 -16.11 -15.55
CA SER A 116 9.72 -16.73 -14.24
C SER A 116 10.67 -17.92 -14.27
N LYS A 117 11.42 -18.11 -13.19
CA LYS A 117 12.24 -19.31 -12.97
C LYS A 117 11.41 -20.50 -12.50
N ILE A 118 10.16 -20.28 -12.10
CA ILE A 118 9.24 -21.34 -11.70
C ILE A 118 8.81 -22.11 -12.97
N PRO A 119 9.02 -23.44 -13.02
CA PRO A 119 8.64 -24.24 -14.18
C PRO A 119 7.18 -24.00 -14.61
N LYS A 120 6.99 -23.69 -15.89
CA LYS A 120 5.68 -23.47 -16.54
C LYS A 120 4.85 -22.28 -16.02
N ALA A 121 5.43 -21.39 -15.22
CA ALA A 121 4.71 -20.23 -14.67
C ALA A 121 4.59 -19.03 -15.65
N GLY A 122 5.34 -19.03 -16.75
CA GLY A 122 5.32 -17.92 -17.71
C GLY A 122 6.11 -16.71 -17.20
N LEU A 123 5.46 -15.55 -17.08
CA LEU A 123 6.08 -14.32 -16.59
C LEU A 123 6.01 -14.22 -15.05
N GLY A 124 6.86 -13.37 -14.48
CA GLY A 124 6.93 -13.07 -13.06
C GLY A 124 7.37 -11.63 -12.81
N VAL A 125 7.05 -11.11 -11.64
CA VAL A 125 7.54 -9.81 -11.15
C VAL A 125 8.82 -10.00 -10.35
N PHE A 126 9.81 -9.17 -10.62
CA PHE A 126 11.11 -9.16 -9.96
C PHE A 126 11.41 -7.77 -9.41
N ALA A 127 11.95 -7.71 -8.20
CA ALA A 127 12.43 -6.47 -7.61
C ALA A 127 13.78 -6.09 -8.23
N LYS A 128 13.92 -4.82 -8.64
CA LYS A 128 15.19 -4.25 -9.14
C LYS A 128 16.05 -3.66 -8.01
N MET A 129 15.45 -3.50 -6.84
CA MET A 129 16.08 -2.98 -5.62
C MET A 129 15.39 -3.62 -4.41
N ASP A 130 16.00 -3.47 -3.23
CA ASP A 130 15.41 -3.89 -1.98
C ASP A 130 14.04 -3.23 -1.77
N ILE A 131 13.06 -4.01 -1.32
CA ILE A 131 11.70 -3.56 -1.02
C ILE A 131 11.59 -3.35 0.49
N PRO A 132 11.47 -2.12 0.99
CA PRO A 132 11.35 -1.84 2.42
C PRO A 132 10.14 -2.50 3.06
N ILE A 133 10.29 -2.91 4.32
CA ILE A 133 9.17 -3.38 5.15
C ILE A 133 8.19 -2.23 5.38
N GLY A 134 6.90 -2.51 5.25
CA GLY A 134 5.83 -1.52 5.41
C GLY A 134 5.30 -0.95 4.09
N LEU A 135 5.86 -1.33 2.94
CA LEU A 135 5.21 -1.04 1.66
C LEU A 135 4.04 -1.99 1.41
N VAL A 136 2.91 -1.41 0.99
CA VAL A 136 1.68 -2.12 0.62
C VAL A 136 1.39 -1.85 -0.85
N PHE A 137 0.98 -2.88 -1.58
CA PHE A 137 0.71 -2.80 -3.01
C PHE A 137 -0.74 -3.15 -3.30
N GLY A 138 -1.34 -2.41 -4.23
CA GLY A 138 -2.67 -2.68 -4.74
C GLY A 138 -3.60 -1.47 -4.72
N PRO A 139 -4.92 -1.71 -4.79
CA PRO A 139 -5.58 -3.03 -4.81
C PRO A 139 -5.23 -3.86 -6.06
N TYR A 140 -5.48 -5.17 -6.01
CA TYR A 140 -5.49 -6.02 -7.21
C TYR A 140 -6.63 -5.57 -8.14
N GLN A 141 -6.36 -5.45 -9.44
CA GLN A 141 -7.33 -4.91 -10.40
C GLN A 141 -7.65 -5.91 -11.50
N GLY A 142 -8.91 -5.87 -11.95
CA GLY A 142 -9.45 -6.75 -12.97
C GLY A 142 -10.93 -6.47 -13.21
N ARG A 143 -11.59 -7.33 -13.98
CA ARG A 143 -13.04 -7.26 -14.18
C ARG A 143 -13.76 -7.90 -13.01
N ILE A 144 -14.83 -7.26 -12.53
CA ILE A 144 -15.69 -7.86 -11.49
C ILE A 144 -16.58 -8.91 -12.14
N LEU A 145 -16.43 -10.16 -11.70
CA LEU A 145 -17.35 -11.25 -12.00
C LEU A 145 -18.35 -11.32 -10.85
N LEU A 146 -19.61 -11.04 -11.16
CA LEU A 146 -20.61 -10.75 -10.13
C LEU A 146 -20.89 -11.92 -9.19
N SER A 147 -20.84 -13.20 -9.64
CA SER A 147 -21.15 -14.35 -8.75
C SER A 147 -20.81 -15.77 -9.29
N ASP A 148 -19.89 -15.96 -10.24
CA ASP A 148 -19.66 -17.29 -10.85
C ASP A 148 -18.28 -17.88 -10.48
N PRO A 149 -18.20 -18.73 -9.42
CA PRO A 149 -16.94 -19.35 -8.99
C PRO A 149 -16.31 -20.20 -10.10
N LYS A 150 -17.13 -20.86 -10.93
CA LYS A 150 -16.63 -21.70 -12.02
C LYS A 150 -15.97 -20.87 -13.12
N LYS A 151 -16.35 -19.61 -13.31
CA LYS A 151 -15.64 -18.68 -14.21
C LYS A 151 -14.39 -18.12 -13.57
N ALA A 152 -14.43 -17.82 -12.27
CA ALA A 152 -13.28 -17.30 -11.54
C ALA A 152 -12.08 -18.26 -11.58
N ASP A 153 -12.31 -19.56 -11.43
CA ASP A 153 -11.24 -20.57 -11.36
C ASP A 153 -10.60 -20.92 -12.71
N GLN A 154 -11.13 -20.44 -13.84
CA GLN A 154 -10.69 -20.91 -15.17
C GLN A 154 -9.25 -20.53 -15.52
N ASN A 155 -8.84 -19.32 -15.13
CA ASN A 155 -7.60 -18.72 -15.62
C ASN A 155 -6.52 -18.58 -14.55
N GLY A 156 -6.84 -18.85 -13.27
CA GLY A 156 -5.89 -18.71 -12.16
C GLY A 156 -5.50 -17.27 -11.80
N TYR A 157 -6.21 -16.27 -12.33
CA TYR A 157 -5.97 -14.83 -12.09
C TYR A 157 -7.08 -14.16 -11.27
N SER A 158 -7.90 -14.96 -10.59
CA SER A 158 -9.05 -14.45 -9.86
C SER A 158 -8.80 -14.42 -8.36
N TRP A 159 -9.26 -13.34 -7.72
CA TRP A 159 -9.34 -13.24 -6.27
C TRP A 159 -10.80 -13.16 -5.83
N GLU A 160 -11.17 -13.96 -4.82
CA GLU A 160 -12.48 -13.92 -4.18
C GLU A 160 -12.51 -12.79 -3.14
N ILE A 161 -13.54 -11.94 -3.20
CA ILE A 161 -13.84 -10.90 -2.22
C ILE A 161 -15.09 -11.32 -1.45
N ARG A 162 -14.93 -11.51 -0.14
CA ARG A 162 -16.02 -11.86 0.77
C ARG A 162 -16.53 -10.60 1.43
N ILE A 163 -17.85 -10.45 1.48
CA ILE A 163 -18.51 -9.28 2.06
C ILE A 163 -19.62 -9.83 2.96
N SER A 164 -19.65 -9.42 4.24
CA SER A 164 -20.65 -9.93 5.17
C SER A 164 -22.07 -9.69 4.67
N GLY A 165 -22.91 -10.72 4.80
CA GLY A 165 -24.29 -10.70 4.35
C GLY A 165 -24.50 -10.65 2.83
N LYS A 166 -23.45 -10.74 2.00
CA LYS A 166 -23.56 -10.73 0.53
C LYS A 166 -22.88 -11.96 -0.10
N PRO A 167 -23.30 -12.37 -1.31
CA PRO A 167 -22.57 -13.37 -2.08
C PRO A 167 -21.15 -12.91 -2.39
N SER A 168 -20.20 -13.84 -2.40
CA SER A 168 -18.82 -13.57 -2.81
C SER A 168 -18.77 -12.96 -4.21
N GLN A 169 -17.90 -11.96 -4.36
CA GLN A 169 -17.56 -11.37 -5.65
C GLN A 169 -16.17 -11.86 -6.07
N TYR A 170 -15.86 -11.79 -7.36
CA TYR A 170 -14.55 -12.19 -7.86
C TYR A 170 -13.96 -11.10 -8.74
N ILE A 171 -12.67 -10.81 -8.57
CA ILE A 171 -11.92 -9.90 -9.43
C ILE A 171 -11.06 -10.75 -10.37
N ASP A 172 -11.40 -10.79 -11.65
CA ASP A 172 -10.65 -11.52 -12.69
C ASP A 172 -9.63 -10.61 -13.38
N GLY A 173 -8.34 -10.89 -13.12
CA GLY A 173 -7.21 -10.17 -13.72
C GLY A 173 -6.69 -10.76 -15.04
N SER A 174 -7.40 -11.72 -15.65
CA SER A 174 -6.93 -12.48 -16.81
C SER A 174 -6.66 -11.62 -18.05
N ASP A 175 -7.49 -10.60 -18.36
CA ASP A 175 -7.26 -9.69 -19.50
C ASP A 175 -6.30 -8.54 -19.09
N PRO A 176 -5.06 -8.50 -19.62
CA PRO A 176 -4.06 -7.49 -19.26
C PRO A 176 -4.44 -6.06 -19.67
N ARG A 177 -5.52 -5.86 -20.45
CA ARG A 177 -6.07 -4.52 -20.74
C ARG A 177 -6.90 -3.95 -19.59
N TYR A 178 -7.43 -4.80 -18.70
CA TYR A 178 -8.32 -4.39 -17.61
C TYR A 178 -7.76 -4.67 -16.22
N SER A 179 -6.60 -5.34 -16.13
CA SER A 179 -5.92 -5.61 -14.86
C SER A 179 -4.69 -4.75 -14.65
N ASN A 180 -4.07 -4.87 -13.48
CA ASN A 180 -2.79 -4.25 -13.15
C ASN A 180 -1.65 -5.26 -13.13
N TRP A 181 -0.43 -4.75 -12.94
CA TRP A 181 0.82 -5.50 -12.89
C TRP A 181 0.81 -6.68 -11.90
N MET A 182 -0.01 -6.62 -10.85
CA MET A 182 -0.12 -7.67 -9.83
C MET A 182 -0.58 -9.01 -10.41
N ARG A 183 -1.24 -9.03 -11.59
CA ARG A 183 -1.55 -10.27 -12.31
C ARG A 183 -0.33 -11.14 -12.60
N TYR A 184 0.87 -10.54 -12.67
CA TYR A 184 2.12 -11.23 -12.97
C TYR A 184 2.84 -11.76 -11.73
N ILE A 185 2.30 -11.54 -10.53
CA ILE A 185 2.86 -12.09 -9.29
C ILE A 185 2.53 -13.58 -9.25
N ASN A 186 3.57 -14.41 -9.17
CA ASN A 186 3.40 -15.86 -9.02
C ASN A 186 3.17 -16.23 -7.56
N SER A 187 2.34 -17.23 -7.32
CA SER A 187 2.17 -17.82 -5.99
C SER A 187 3.45 -18.52 -5.52
N SER A 188 3.78 -18.37 -4.24
CA SER A 188 4.77 -19.22 -3.58
C SER A 188 4.26 -20.67 -3.52
N ARG A 189 5.18 -21.62 -3.36
CA ARG A 189 4.88 -23.03 -3.15
C ARG A 189 4.90 -23.37 -1.68
#